data_AF-A0A7V6YF42-F1
#
_entry.id   AF-A0A7V6YF42-F1
#
_cell.length_a   1.000
_cell.length_b   1.000
_cell.length_c   1.000
_cell.angle_alpha   90.00
_cell.angle_beta   90.00
_cell.angle_gamma   90.00
#
_symmetry.space_group_name_H-M   'P 1'
#
loop_
_entity.id
_entity.type
_entity.pdbx_description
1 polymer ?
#
loop_
_entity_poly.entity_id
_entity_poly.type
_entity_poly.pdbx_seq_one_letter_code
_entity_poly.pdbx_strand_id
1 'polypeptide(L)'
;LPQVGWLLAASHYTANLLTGILLKQCSPAHREPQVRYPLPVLFRMAVHRMAAAQQGNRKPLGHLLGDATRKAMQNILVVGGFIIVFSVLIEVLTLLGLVAAAGAFLSRLLIPLGFAPGLAVPIASGLLEMTIGIQMVADSGAPLLQQLVCISVILGWAGLAVHAQVAAFTSEAGIPFRPYFLARAMQALLSGTITFLAGIPLLPFLSLETVTVKSASSLTLVLQSLKTMAGLLTGLLLLGLMMHWWRNWKN
;
A
#
# COMPACT_ATOMS: atom_id res chain seq x y z
N LEU A 1 9.98 5.52 15.72
CA LEU A 1 10.83 6.47 14.98
C LEU A 1 10.12 6.88 13.69
N PRO A 2 9.60 8.12 13.55
CA PRO A 2 8.87 8.51 12.33
C PRO A 2 9.73 8.52 11.06
N GLN A 3 11.03 8.76 11.20
CA GLN A 3 11.97 9.00 10.10
C GLN A 3 12.28 7.76 9.28
N VAL A 4 12.29 6.58 9.91
CA VAL A 4 12.42 5.29 9.18
C VAL A 4 11.21 5.01 8.28
N GLY A 5 10.09 5.72 8.49
CA GLY A 5 8.94 5.69 7.58
C GLY A 5 9.30 6.13 6.17
N TRP A 6 10.23 7.08 6.00
CA TRP A 6 10.70 7.51 4.68
C TRP A 6 11.46 6.38 3.96
N LEU A 7 12.30 5.65 4.68
CA LEU A 7 13.02 4.49 4.13
C LEU A 7 12.05 3.40 3.67
N LEU A 8 11.06 3.06 4.51
CA LEU A 8 10.03 2.07 4.16
C LEU A 8 9.21 2.53 2.95
N ALA A 9 8.74 3.77 2.94
CA ALA A 9 7.97 4.32 1.84
C ALA A 9 8.78 4.33 0.52
N ALA A 10 10.01 4.85 0.55
CA ALA A 10 10.86 4.92 -0.64
C ALA A 10 11.15 3.52 -1.19
N SER A 11 11.47 2.56 -0.31
CA SER A 11 11.72 1.17 -0.71
C SER A 11 10.47 0.54 -1.34
N HIS A 12 9.31 0.70 -0.71
CA HIS A 12 8.06 0.10 -1.14
C HIS A 12 7.57 0.66 -2.48
N TYR A 13 7.62 1.98 -2.67
CA TYR A 13 7.21 2.62 -3.93
C TYR A 13 8.20 2.34 -5.06
N THR A 14 9.51 2.31 -4.76
CA THR A 14 10.53 1.95 -5.76
C THR A 14 10.36 0.50 -6.20
N ALA A 15 10.17 -0.43 -5.26
CA ALA A 15 9.87 -1.84 -5.55
C ALA A 15 8.61 -1.98 -6.42
N ASN A 16 7.55 -1.21 -6.13
CA ASN A 16 6.32 -1.22 -6.92
C ASN A 16 6.57 -0.78 -8.37
N LEU A 17 7.31 0.32 -8.56
CA LEU A 17 7.66 0.84 -9.87
C LEU A 17 8.50 -0.17 -10.67
N LEU A 18 9.53 -0.74 -10.04
CA LEU A 18 10.40 -1.75 -10.66
C LEU A 18 9.60 -3.01 -11.03
N THR A 19 8.71 -3.47 -10.17
CA THR A 19 7.82 -4.60 -10.45
C THR A 19 6.98 -4.32 -11.69
N GLY A 20 6.39 -3.13 -11.81
CA GLY A 20 5.62 -2.73 -13.00
C GLY A 20 6.46 -2.71 -14.29
N ILE A 21 7.70 -2.22 -14.22
CA ILE A 21 8.63 -2.21 -15.36
C ILE A 21 8.99 -3.65 -15.79
N LEU A 22 9.30 -4.53 -14.83
CA LEU A 22 9.63 -5.93 -15.09
C LEU A 22 8.44 -6.68 -15.71
N LEU A 23 7.24 -6.53 -15.15
CA LEU A 23 6.04 -7.17 -15.69
C LEU A 23 5.71 -6.68 -17.11
N LYS A 24 5.95 -5.40 -17.41
CA LYS A 24 5.81 -4.87 -18.77
C LYS A 24 6.76 -5.57 -19.75
N GLN A 25 8.00 -5.85 -19.34
CA GLN A 25 8.98 -6.54 -20.18
C GLN A 25 8.61 -8.03 -20.39
N CYS A 26 7.98 -8.66 -19.39
CA CYS A 26 7.50 -10.04 -19.48
C CYS A 26 6.13 -10.19 -20.15
N SER A 27 5.41 -9.09 -20.39
CA SER A 27 4.07 -9.12 -20.98
C SER A 27 4.16 -9.47 -22.47
N PRO A 28 3.28 -10.35 -22.99
CA PRO A 28 3.24 -10.66 -24.41
C PRO A 28 3.09 -9.38 -25.22
N ALA A 29 3.93 -9.20 -26.24
CA ALA A 29 3.81 -8.07 -27.15
C ALA A 29 2.42 -8.09 -27.79
N HIS A 30 1.53 -7.20 -27.35
CA HIS A 30 0.26 -6.98 -28.03
C HIS A 30 0.56 -6.40 -29.40
N ARG A 31 0.31 -7.20 -30.44
CA ARG A 31 0.47 -6.85 -31.86
C ARG A 31 -0.72 -6.03 -32.36
N GLU A 32 -1.18 -5.06 -31.58
CA GLU A 32 -2.06 -4.03 -32.15
C GLU A 32 -1.18 -2.93 -32.76
N PRO A 33 -1.56 -2.36 -33.92
CA PRO A 33 -0.87 -1.23 -34.49
C PRO A 33 -0.87 -0.08 -33.49
N GLN A 34 0.28 0.15 -32.85
CA GLN A 34 0.43 1.21 -31.86
C GLN A 34 0.48 2.55 -32.59
N VAL A 35 -0.67 3.22 -32.68
CA VAL A 35 -0.71 4.61 -33.12
C VAL A 35 -0.04 5.46 -32.05
N ARG A 36 1.20 5.88 -32.31
CA ARG A 36 1.94 6.78 -31.41
C ARG A 36 1.40 8.20 -31.57
N TYR A 37 0.68 8.66 -30.55
CA TYR A 37 0.34 10.07 -30.41
C TYR A 37 1.41 10.80 -29.60
N PRO A 38 1.77 12.04 -29.95
CA PRO A 38 2.59 12.86 -29.08
C PRO A 38 1.85 13.14 -27.76
N LEU A 39 2.58 13.18 -26.64
CA LEU A 39 2.02 13.35 -25.29
C LEU A 39 0.97 14.48 -25.16
N PRO A 40 1.16 15.68 -25.76
CA PRO A 40 0.17 16.75 -25.67
C PRO A 40 -1.18 16.38 -26.29
N VAL A 41 -1.17 15.59 -27.37
CA VAL A 41 -2.39 15.15 -28.06
C VAL A 41 -3.10 14.08 -27.23
N LEU A 42 -2.37 13.13 -26.66
CA LEU A 42 -2.93 12.10 -25.78
C LEU A 42 -3.60 12.73 -24.55
N PHE A 43 -2.95 13.71 -23.93
CA PHE A 43 -3.50 14.45 -22.79
C PHE A 43 -4.78 15.19 -23.18
N ARG A 44 -4.78 15.90 -24.31
CA ARG A 44 -5.98 16.61 -24.81
C ARG A 44 -7.13 15.65 -25.08
N MET A 45 -6.85 14.50 -25.71
CA MET A 45 -7.85 13.45 -25.95
C MET A 45 -8.41 12.88 -24.65
N ALA A 46 -7.56 12.58 -23.67
CA ALA A 46 -7.99 12.06 -22.37
C ALA A 46 -8.89 13.06 -21.63
N VAL A 47 -8.50 14.33 -21.59
CA VAL A 47 -9.30 15.41 -20.99
C VAL A 47 -10.64 15.57 -21.73
N HIS A 48 -10.63 15.52 -23.06
CA HIS A 48 -11.86 15.66 -23.85
C HIS A 48 -12.83 14.48 -23.65
N ARG A 49 -12.32 13.24 -23.62
CA ARG A 49 -13.14 12.05 -23.33
C ARG A 49 -13.68 12.06 -21.90
N MET A 50 -12.88 12.47 -20.93
CA MET A 50 -13.32 12.64 -19.55
C MET A 50 -14.42 13.71 -19.44
N ALA A 51 -14.29 14.81 -20.18
CA ALA A 51 -15.29 15.87 -20.23
C ALA A 51 -16.59 15.41 -20.90
N ALA A 52 -16.52 14.67 -22.02
CA ALA A 52 -17.68 14.10 -22.68
C ALA A 52 -18.42 13.09 -21.78
N ALA A 53 -17.68 12.24 -21.06
CA ALA A 53 -18.26 11.30 -20.10
C ALA A 53 -18.96 12.02 -18.93
N GLN A 54 -18.43 13.16 -18.47
CA GLN A 54 -19.08 13.99 -17.44
C GLN A 54 -20.36 14.65 -17.93
N GLN A 55 -20.44 15.08 -19.20
CA GLN A 55 -21.66 15.71 -19.74
C GLN A 55 -22.87 14.76 -19.72
N GLY A 56 -22.64 13.45 -19.82
CA GLY A 56 -23.67 12.43 -19.66
C GLY A 56 -24.11 12.19 -18.21
N ASN A 57 -23.32 12.62 -17.22
CA ASN A 57 -23.59 12.37 -15.79
C ASN A 57 -24.14 13.63 -15.10
N ARG A 58 -25.44 13.89 -15.28
CA ARG A 58 -26.16 15.07 -14.74
C ARG A 58 -26.58 14.96 -13.27
N LYS A 59 -25.94 14.08 -12.48
CA LYS A 59 -26.29 13.92 -11.06
C LYS A 59 -25.97 15.20 -10.27
N PRO A 60 -26.89 15.69 -9.41
CA PRO A 60 -26.61 16.84 -8.56
C PRO A 60 -25.48 16.52 -7.57
N LEU A 61 -24.72 17.55 -7.15
CA LEU A 61 -23.57 17.39 -6.25
C LEU A 61 -23.90 16.62 -4.96
N GLY A 62 -25.07 16.88 -4.36
CA GLY A 62 -25.52 16.16 -3.16
C GLY A 62 -25.70 14.66 -3.39
N HIS A 63 -26.14 14.24 -4.57
CA HIS A 63 -26.26 12.82 -4.93
C HIS A 63 -24.87 12.19 -5.14
N LEU A 64 -23.94 12.90 -5.78
CA LEU A 64 -22.57 12.41 -5.94
C LEU A 64 -21.85 12.27 -4.60
N LEU A 65 -22.06 13.23 -3.68
CA LEU A 65 -21.50 13.17 -2.34
C LEU A 65 -22.12 12.02 -1.53
N GLY A 66 -23.44 11.82 -1.62
CA GLY A 66 -24.15 10.71 -1.00
C GLY A 66 -23.66 9.35 -1.52
N ASP A 67 -23.53 9.19 -2.84
CA ASP A 67 -23.01 7.99 -3.48
C ASP A 67 -21.57 7.70 -3.02
N ALA A 68 -20.70 8.72 -3.03
CA ALA A 68 -19.31 8.59 -2.60
C ALA A 68 -19.20 8.20 -1.12
N THR A 69 -20.01 8.82 -0.26
CA THR A 69 -20.03 8.52 1.18
C THR A 69 -20.52 7.10 1.45
N ARG A 70 -21.63 6.69 0.83
CA ARG A 70 -22.16 5.32 0.96
C ARG A 70 -21.13 4.29 0.49
N LYS A 71 -20.49 4.54 -0.65
CA LYS A 71 -19.46 3.63 -1.20
C LYS A 71 -18.23 3.57 -0.29
N ALA A 72 -17.80 4.70 0.27
CA ALA A 72 -16.70 4.74 1.24
C ALA A 72 -17.04 3.94 2.51
N MET A 73 -18.23 4.12 3.09
CA MET A 73 -18.68 3.36 4.26
C MET A 73 -18.74 1.85 3.97
N GLN A 74 -19.31 1.47 2.82
CA GLN A 74 -19.35 0.07 2.40
C GLN A 74 -17.95 -0.52 2.26
N ASN A 75 -17.03 0.19 1.61
CA ASN A 75 -15.65 -0.28 1.45
C ASN A 75 -14.93 -0.44 2.80
N ILE A 76 -15.12 0.51 3.74
CA ILE A 76 -14.54 0.41 5.09
C ILE A 76 -15.10 -0.81 5.82
N LEU A 77 -16.42 -1.05 5.76
CA LEU A 77 -17.05 -2.22 6.37
C LEU A 77 -16.54 -3.54 5.78
N VAL A 78 -16.35 -3.60 4.46
CA VAL A 78 -15.76 -4.78 3.79
C VAL A 78 -14.33 -5.00 4.29
N VAL A 79 -13.47 -3.99 4.23
CA VAL A 79 -12.07 -4.11 4.69
C VAL A 79 -12.00 -4.50 6.17
N GLY A 80 -12.78 -3.84 7.03
CA GLY A 80 -12.85 -4.15 8.45
C GLY A 80 -13.37 -5.56 8.74
N GLY A 81 -14.39 -6.02 8.00
CA GLY A 81 -14.90 -7.38 8.10
C GLY A 81 -13.85 -8.44 7.76
N PHE A 82 -13.08 -8.22 6.69
CA PHE A 82 -11.95 -9.08 6.35
C PHE A 82 -10.86 -9.08 7.42
N ILE A 83 -10.50 -7.91 7.99
CA ILE A 83 -9.52 -7.83 9.08
C ILE A 83 -10.00 -8.67 10.27
N ILE A 84 -11.27 -8.51 10.72
CA ILE A 84 -11.82 -9.26 11.86
C ILE A 84 -11.78 -10.77 11.62
N VAL A 85 -12.22 -11.23 10.44
CA VAL A 85 -12.20 -12.66 10.08
C VAL A 85 -10.77 -13.21 10.08
N PHE A 86 -9.81 -12.47 9.52
CA PHE A 86 -8.42 -12.90 9.50
C PHE A 86 -7.75 -12.84 10.88
N SER A 87 -8.10 -11.89 11.75
CA SER A 87 -7.64 -11.87 13.14
C SER A 87 -8.11 -13.12 13.90
N VAL A 88 -9.40 -13.47 13.79
CA VAL A 88 -9.94 -14.70 14.41
C VAL A 88 -9.29 -15.95 13.78
N LEU A 89 -9.11 -15.98 12.46
CA LEU A 89 -8.44 -17.08 11.78
C LEU A 89 -7.00 -17.25 12.27
N ILE A 90 -6.23 -16.17 12.40
CA ILE A 90 -4.85 -16.23 12.94
C ILE A 90 -4.84 -16.76 14.36
N GLU A 91 -5.78 -16.32 15.21
CA GLU A 91 -5.90 -16.83 16.58
C GLU A 91 -6.14 -18.35 16.59
N VAL A 92 -7.08 -18.83 15.76
CA VAL A 92 -7.36 -20.26 15.60
C VAL A 92 -6.13 -21.01 15.10
N LEU A 93 -5.45 -20.52 14.05
CA LEU A 93 -4.24 -21.14 13.51
C LEU A 93 -3.08 -21.14 14.52
N THR A 94 -3.04 -20.14 15.40
CA THR A 94 -2.05 -20.03 16.47
C THR A 94 -2.31 -21.08 17.54
N LEU A 95 -3.57 -21.24 17.98
CA LEU A 95 -3.98 -22.28 18.93
C LEU A 95 -3.73 -23.70 18.39
N LEU A 96 -3.88 -23.90 17.07
CA LEU A 96 -3.57 -25.16 16.39
C LEU A 96 -2.05 -25.39 16.19
N GLY A 97 -1.20 -24.43 16.55
CA GLY A 97 0.25 -24.50 16.37
C GLY A 97 0.72 -24.34 14.91
N LEU A 98 -0.17 -24.03 13.97
CA LEU A 98 0.16 -23.89 12.56
C LEU A 98 1.03 -22.66 12.27
N VAL A 99 0.78 -21.55 12.98
CA VAL A 99 1.63 -20.34 12.89
C VAL A 99 3.04 -20.64 13.42
N ALA A 100 3.15 -21.39 14.53
CA ALA A 100 4.44 -21.81 15.07
C ALA A 100 5.17 -22.76 14.12
N ALA A 101 4.46 -23.71 13.48
CA ALA A 101 5.03 -24.60 12.47
C ALA A 101 5.52 -23.82 11.23
N ALA A 102 4.74 -22.85 10.74
CA ALA A 102 5.16 -21.96 9.67
C ALA A 102 6.39 -21.12 10.06
N GLY A 103 6.42 -20.59 11.28
CA GLY A 103 7.57 -19.90 11.85
C GLY A 103 8.81 -20.80 11.95
N ALA A 104 8.66 -22.06 12.36
CA ALA A 104 9.75 -23.03 12.40
C ALA A 104 10.27 -23.42 11.01
N PHE A 105 9.41 -23.44 9.99
CA PHE A 105 9.84 -23.58 8.61
C PHE A 105 10.63 -22.35 8.15
N LEU A 106 10.11 -21.16 8.45
CA LEU A 106 10.71 -19.90 8.03
C LEU A 106 12.05 -19.63 8.73
N SER A 107 12.21 -20.06 9.99
CA SER A 107 13.46 -19.93 10.74
C SER A 107 14.62 -20.67 10.08
N ARG A 108 14.36 -21.80 9.41
CA ARG A 108 15.37 -22.54 8.63
C ARG A 108 15.92 -21.73 7.45
N LEU A 109 15.14 -20.78 6.94
CA LEU A 109 15.57 -19.88 5.87
C LEU A 109 16.22 -18.61 6.43
N LEU A 110 15.68 -18.07 7.54
CA LEU A 110 16.08 -16.79 8.11
C LEU A 110 17.36 -16.86 8.93
N ILE A 111 17.56 -17.91 9.74
CA ILE A 111 18.73 -18.03 10.62
C ILE A 111 20.03 -18.09 9.81
N PRO A 112 20.15 -18.87 8.71
CA PRO A 112 21.35 -18.85 7.87
C PRO A 112 21.64 -17.49 7.24
N LEU A 113 20.63 -16.64 7.07
CA LEU A 113 20.76 -15.26 6.58
C LEU A 113 21.13 -14.26 7.69
N GLY A 114 21.33 -14.73 8.94
CA GLY A 114 21.71 -13.90 10.08
C GLY A 114 20.54 -13.18 10.76
N PHE A 115 19.28 -13.53 10.45
CA PHE A 115 18.11 -12.94 11.09
C PHE A 115 17.89 -13.49 12.51
N ALA A 116 17.40 -12.63 13.40
CA ALA A 116 17.04 -13.00 14.76
C ALA A 116 15.94 -14.07 14.78
N PRO A 117 16.06 -15.13 15.61
CA PRO A 117 15.07 -16.20 15.67
C PRO A 117 13.65 -15.71 15.99
N GLY A 118 13.54 -14.63 16.77
CA GLY A 118 12.27 -14.01 17.15
C GLY A 118 11.46 -13.41 16.00
N LEU A 119 12.02 -13.31 14.79
CA LEU A 119 11.32 -12.74 13.62
C LEU A 119 10.51 -13.77 12.82
N ALA A 120 10.79 -15.06 12.98
CA ALA A 120 10.18 -16.07 12.11
C ALA A 120 8.66 -16.21 12.30
N VAL A 121 8.20 -16.22 13.57
CA VAL A 121 6.76 -16.25 13.90
C VAL A 121 6.06 -14.95 13.49
N PRO A 122 6.58 -13.74 13.83
CA PRO A 122 6.02 -12.48 13.34
C PRO A 122 5.86 -12.38 11.82
N ILE A 123 6.86 -12.85 11.04
CA ILE A 123 6.76 -12.85 9.57
C ILE A 123 5.70 -13.85 9.11
N ALA A 124 5.64 -15.05 9.69
CA ALA A 124 4.59 -16.02 9.38
C ALA A 124 3.18 -15.43 9.62
N SER A 125 2.99 -14.75 10.76
CA SER A 125 1.75 -13.99 11.04
C SER A 125 1.52 -12.88 10.01
N GLY A 126 2.55 -12.12 9.63
CA GLY A 126 2.49 -11.06 8.62
C GLY A 126 2.15 -11.51 7.21
N LEU A 127 2.52 -12.75 6.85
CA LEU A 127 2.11 -13.35 5.58
C LEU A 127 0.60 -13.65 5.56
N LEU A 128 -0.01 -13.90 6.72
CA LEU A 128 -1.45 -14.11 6.85
C LEU A 128 -2.21 -12.78 6.94
N GLU A 129 -1.81 -11.91 7.88
CA GLU A 129 -2.42 -10.59 8.09
C GLU A 129 -1.32 -9.58 8.41
N MET A 130 -1.23 -8.55 7.55
CA MET A 130 -0.09 -7.64 7.56
C MET A 130 -0.02 -6.77 8.81
N THR A 131 -1.15 -6.35 9.37
CA THR A 131 -1.16 -5.38 10.48
C THR A 131 -0.65 -6.02 11.78
N ILE A 132 -1.15 -7.20 12.13
CA ILE A 132 -0.73 -7.97 13.30
C ILE A 132 0.72 -8.40 13.14
N GLY A 133 1.12 -8.89 11.96
CA GLY A 133 2.51 -9.28 11.73
C GLY A 133 3.51 -8.11 11.84
N ILE A 134 3.18 -6.95 11.29
CA ILE A 134 4.03 -5.74 11.41
C ILE A 134 4.17 -5.33 12.88
N GLN A 135 3.08 -5.38 13.65
CA GLN A 135 3.11 -5.11 15.09
C GLN A 135 4.03 -6.09 15.82
N MET A 136 3.86 -7.40 15.60
CA MET A 136 4.71 -8.42 16.19
C MET A 136 6.20 -8.27 15.81
N VAL A 137 6.49 -7.85 14.57
CA VAL A 137 7.88 -7.58 14.15
C VAL A 137 8.44 -6.38 14.89
N ALA A 138 7.68 -5.30 15.03
CA ALA A 138 8.11 -4.10 15.76
C ALA A 138 8.40 -4.42 17.24
N ASP A 139 7.61 -5.31 17.84
CA ASP A 139 7.73 -5.70 19.25
C ASP A 139 8.76 -6.82 19.51
N SER A 140 9.35 -7.41 18.45
CA SER A 140 10.22 -8.61 18.55
C SER A 140 11.57 -8.41 19.24
N GLY A 141 11.99 -7.18 19.53
CA GLY A 141 13.33 -6.86 20.06
C GLY A 141 14.50 -7.15 19.11
N ALA A 142 14.24 -7.59 17.88
CA ALA A 142 15.27 -7.83 16.87
C ALA A 142 15.99 -6.53 16.45
N PRO A 143 17.20 -6.62 15.86
CA PRO A 143 17.90 -5.44 15.34
C PRO A 143 17.03 -4.61 14.40
N LEU A 144 17.04 -3.30 14.54
CA LEU A 144 16.15 -2.38 13.83
C LEU A 144 16.17 -2.59 12.30
N LEU A 145 17.34 -2.78 11.70
CA LEU A 145 17.45 -3.06 10.26
C LEU A 145 16.68 -4.32 9.87
N GLN A 146 16.77 -5.39 10.66
CA GLN A 146 16.06 -6.64 10.38
C GLN A 146 14.54 -6.46 10.53
N GLN A 147 14.10 -5.73 11.57
CA GLN A 147 12.68 -5.39 11.72
C GLN A 147 12.16 -4.62 10.51
N LEU A 148 12.88 -3.59 10.04
CA LEU A 148 12.48 -2.78 8.90
C LEU A 148 12.45 -3.57 7.59
N VAL A 149 13.42 -4.46 7.36
CA VAL A 149 13.42 -5.36 6.20
C VAL A 149 12.18 -6.26 6.24
N CYS A 150 11.88 -6.87 7.38
CA CYS A 150 10.71 -7.74 7.54
C CYS A 150 9.39 -6.97 7.34
N ILE A 151 9.27 -5.78 7.93
CA ILE A 151 8.11 -4.89 7.73
C ILE A 151 7.97 -4.54 6.25
N SER A 152 9.06 -4.22 5.56
CA SER A 152 9.06 -3.88 4.14
C SER A 152 8.59 -5.05 3.25
N VAL A 153 9.03 -6.27 3.56
CA VAL A 153 8.56 -7.51 2.91
C VAL A 153 7.07 -7.72 3.15
N ILE A 154 6.60 -7.63 4.41
CA ILE A 154 5.19 -7.79 4.77
C ILE A 154 4.31 -6.73 4.09
N LEU A 155 4.77 -5.47 4.03
CA LEU A 155 4.09 -4.39 3.30
C LEU A 155 3.98 -4.68 1.81
N GLY A 156 5.07 -5.16 1.18
CA GLY A 156 5.06 -5.55 -0.24
C GLY A 156 4.13 -6.72 -0.54
N TRP A 157 4.03 -7.67 0.40
CA TRP A 157 3.15 -8.84 0.32
C TRP A 157 1.67 -8.50 0.55
N ALA A 158 1.37 -7.58 1.48
CA ALA A 158 0.03 -7.15 1.91
C ALA A 158 -0.82 -8.17 2.70
N GLY A 159 -0.37 -9.42 2.84
CA GLY A 159 -1.06 -10.45 3.64
C GLY A 159 -2.18 -11.15 2.90
N LEU A 160 -2.50 -12.38 3.31
CA LEU A 160 -3.59 -13.18 2.72
C LEU A 160 -4.96 -12.50 2.82
N ALA A 161 -5.20 -11.67 3.85
CA ALA A 161 -6.42 -10.89 3.99
C ALA A 161 -6.68 -9.97 2.79
N VAL A 162 -5.67 -9.21 2.37
CA VAL A 162 -5.76 -8.31 1.21
C VAL A 162 -5.82 -9.10 -0.10
N HIS A 163 -5.08 -10.21 -0.20
CA HIS A 163 -5.19 -11.11 -1.34
C HIS A 163 -6.62 -11.64 -1.54
N ALA A 164 -7.29 -12.06 -0.46
CA ALA A 164 -8.66 -12.55 -0.51
C ALA A 164 -9.64 -11.43 -0.91
N GLN A 165 -9.46 -10.21 -0.39
CA GLN A 165 -10.25 -9.05 -0.80
C GLN A 165 -10.12 -8.79 -2.31
N VAL A 166 -8.88 -8.74 -2.81
CA VAL A 166 -8.63 -8.48 -4.23
C VAL A 166 -9.14 -9.63 -5.09
N ALA A 167 -8.96 -10.89 -4.67
CA ALA A 167 -9.47 -12.04 -5.39
C ALA A 167 -11.00 -11.96 -5.57
N ALA A 168 -11.74 -11.61 -4.53
CA ALA A 168 -13.19 -11.40 -4.59
C ALA A 168 -13.55 -10.36 -5.66
N PHE A 169 -12.94 -9.17 -5.61
CA PHE A 169 -13.18 -8.12 -6.61
C PHE A 169 -12.77 -8.50 -8.04
N THR A 170 -11.62 -9.17 -8.21
CA THR A 170 -11.14 -9.55 -9.55
C THR A 170 -11.97 -10.68 -10.16
N SER A 171 -12.53 -11.56 -9.33
CA SER A 171 -13.38 -12.66 -9.80
C SER A 171 -14.69 -12.15 -10.39
N GLU A 172 -15.31 -11.14 -9.77
CA GLU A 172 -16.50 -10.46 -10.30
C GLU A 172 -16.21 -9.75 -11.64
N ALA A 173 -15.00 -9.21 -11.80
CA ALA A 173 -14.59 -8.49 -13.01
C ALA A 173 -14.05 -9.42 -14.13
N GLY A 174 -13.96 -10.73 -13.90
CA GLY A 174 -13.37 -11.66 -14.87
C GLY A 174 -11.86 -11.47 -15.10
N ILE A 175 -11.16 -10.81 -14.17
CA ILE A 175 -9.73 -10.51 -14.27
C ILE A 175 -8.93 -11.66 -13.61
N PRO A 176 -7.92 -12.25 -14.27
CA PRO A 176 -7.14 -13.32 -13.66
C PRO A 176 -6.36 -12.80 -12.44
N PHE A 177 -6.46 -13.50 -11.31
CA PHE A 177 -5.78 -13.13 -10.06
C PHE A 177 -4.26 -13.41 -10.07
N ARG A 178 -3.81 -14.38 -10.89
CA ARG A 178 -2.41 -14.85 -10.89
C ARG A 178 -1.37 -13.74 -11.12
N PRO A 179 -1.52 -12.83 -12.12
CA PRO A 179 -0.55 -11.76 -12.33
C PRO A 179 -0.43 -10.82 -11.14
N TYR A 180 -1.55 -10.52 -10.46
CA TYR A 180 -1.56 -9.69 -9.25
C TYR A 180 -0.79 -10.36 -8.11
N PHE A 181 -1.04 -11.65 -7.87
CA PHE A 181 -0.35 -12.40 -6.81
C PHE A 181 1.17 -12.45 -7.04
N LEU A 182 1.61 -12.74 -8.26
CA LEU A 182 3.03 -12.80 -8.60
C LEU A 182 3.69 -11.41 -8.49
N ALA A 183 3.00 -10.36 -8.93
CA ALA A 183 3.47 -8.98 -8.78
C ALA A 183 3.74 -8.64 -7.30
N ARG A 184 2.82 -9.01 -6.40
CA ARG A 184 2.98 -8.78 -4.96
C ARG A 184 4.13 -9.57 -4.35
N ALA A 185 4.31 -10.84 -4.74
CA ALA A 185 5.45 -11.63 -4.31
C ALA A 185 6.79 -11.00 -4.74
N MET A 186 6.89 -10.55 -6.00
CA MET A 186 8.08 -9.84 -6.50
C MET A 186 8.31 -8.51 -5.77
N GLN A 187 7.25 -7.74 -5.55
CA GLN A 187 7.33 -6.47 -4.84
C GLN A 187 7.81 -6.67 -3.39
N ALA A 188 7.34 -7.71 -2.70
CA ALA A 188 7.78 -8.05 -1.34
C ALA A 188 9.30 -8.28 -1.28
N LEU A 189 9.82 -9.11 -2.19
CA LEU A 189 11.25 -9.42 -2.28
C LEU A 189 12.09 -8.19 -2.63
N LEU A 190 11.64 -7.39 -3.62
CA LEU A 190 12.31 -6.16 -4.02
C LEU A 190 12.30 -5.12 -2.89
N SER A 191 11.16 -4.93 -2.21
CA SER A 191 11.03 -3.97 -1.12
C SER A 191 11.96 -4.32 0.03
N GLY A 192 12.01 -5.59 0.45
CA GLY A 192 12.93 -6.07 1.48
C GLY A 192 14.39 -5.86 1.09
N THR A 193 14.77 -6.23 -0.13
CA THR A 193 16.14 -6.05 -0.65
C THR A 193 16.54 -4.58 -0.68
N ILE A 194 15.68 -3.70 -1.20
CA ILE A 194 15.96 -2.26 -1.26
C ILE A 194 16.10 -1.69 0.15
N THR A 195 15.21 -2.08 1.08
CA THR A 195 15.31 -1.64 2.48
C THR A 195 16.59 -2.12 3.15
N PHE A 196 17.05 -3.34 2.87
CA PHE A 196 18.31 -3.85 3.40
C PHE A 196 19.50 -3.04 2.88
N LEU A 197 19.60 -2.89 1.56
CA LEU A 197 20.72 -2.19 0.91
C LEU A 197 20.76 -0.70 1.27
N ALA A 198 19.62 -0.01 1.27
CA ALA A 198 19.54 1.39 1.63
C ALA A 198 19.63 1.62 3.15
N GLY A 199 19.19 0.66 3.96
CA GLY A 199 19.19 0.76 5.42
C GLY A 199 20.59 0.74 6.02
N ILE A 200 21.54 -0.02 5.46
CA ILE A 200 22.93 -0.09 5.93
C ILE A 200 23.57 1.32 6.02
N PRO A 201 23.62 2.12 4.93
CA PRO A 201 24.20 3.46 5.00
C PRO A 201 23.27 4.50 5.63
N LEU A 202 21.93 4.36 5.53
CA LEU A 202 21.00 5.43 5.87
C LEU A 202 20.54 5.40 7.34
N LEU A 203 20.46 4.23 7.97
CA LEU A 203 19.95 4.10 9.34
C LEU A 203 20.75 4.87 10.40
N PRO A 204 22.10 4.93 10.34
CA PRO A 204 22.85 5.73 11.30
C PRO A 204 22.42 7.20 11.28
N PHE A 205 22.18 7.79 10.09
CA PHE A 205 21.72 9.17 9.97
C PHE A 205 20.28 9.36 10.46
N LEU A 206 19.39 8.40 10.19
CA LEU A 206 17.98 8.44 10.61
C LEU A 206 17.76 8.14 12.11
N SER A 207 18.78 7.62 12.80
CA SER A 207 18.70 7.28 14.23
C SER A 207 19.22 8.39 15.14
N LEU A 208 19.91 9.40 14.57
CA LEU A 208 20.57 10.48 15.32
C LEU A 208 19.64 11.63 15.66
N GLU A 209 18.48 11.75 15.01
CA GLU A 209 17.48 12.73 15.40
C GLU A 209 16.54 12.11 16.44
N THR A 210 16.89 12.28 17.71
CA THR A 210 15.89 12.20 18.77
C THR A 210 14.87 13.29 18.51
N VAL A 211 13.75 12.93 17.86
CA VAL A 211 12.59 13.80 17.78
C VAL A 211 12.17 14.05 19.22
N THR A 212 12.45 15.25 19.71
CA THR A 212 11.80 15.74 20.93
C THR A 212 10.33 15.82 20.60
N VAL A 213 9.58 14.80 21.03
CA VAL A 213 8.13 14.86 20.99
C VAL A 213 7.76 15.97 21.96
N LYS A 214 7.61 17.20 21.44
CA LYS A 214 6.96 18.26 22.20
C LYS A 214 5.62 17.66 22.62
N SER A 215 5.41 17.56 23.93
CA SER A 215 4.14 17.12 24.50
C SER A 215 3.08 18.12 24.02
N ALA A 216 2.42 17.75 22.92
CA ALA A 216 1.35 18.49 22.33
C ALA A 216 0.09 18.07 23.07
N SER A 217 -0.64 19.04 23.63
CA SER A 217 -1.95 18.73 24.23
C SER A 217 -2.85 18.07 23.18
N SER A 218 -3.73 17.16 23.58
CA SER A 218 -4.63 16.45 22.65
C SER A 218 -5.39 17.41 21.72
N LEU A 219 -5.74 18.60 22.21
CA LEU A 219 -6.35 19.68 21.42
C LEU A 219 -5.44 20.21 20.30
N THR A 220 -4.16 20.41 20.56
CA THR A 220 -3.23 20.89 19.52
C THR A 220 -3.03 19.87 18.40
N LEU A 221 -2.99 18.58 18.74
CA LEU A 221 -2.94 17.50 17.75
C LEU A 221 -4.22 17.46 16.89
N VAL A 222 -5.40 17.57 17.50
CA VAL A 222 -6.69 17.61 16.79
C VAL A 222 -6.77 18.83 15.86
N LEU A 223 -6.35 20.00 16.32
CA LEU A 223 -6.34 21.21 15.50
C LEU A 223 -5.36 21.08 14.33
N GLN A 224 -4.21 20.44 14.55
CA GLN A 224 -3.23 20.20 13.49
C GLN A 224 -3.72 19.16 12.47
N SER A 225 -4.41 18.11 12.90
CA SER A 225 -5.05 17.15 11.98
C SER A 225 -6.19 17.79 11.19
N LEU A 226 -6.99 18.66 11.80
CA LEU A 226 -8.04 19.40 11.09
C LEU A 226 -7.46 20.36 10.06
N LYS A 227 -6.38 21.09 10.40
CA LYS A 227 -5.69 21.98 9.45
C LYS A 227 -5.11 21.22 8.26
N THR A 228 -4.46 20.09 8.51
CA THR A 228 -3.89 19.25 7.43
C THR A 228 -5.00 18.65 6.56
N MET A 229 -6.09 18.16 7.16
CA MET A 229 -7.26 17.67 6.41
C MET A 229 -7.89 18.78 5.57
N ALA A 230 -8.11 19.96 6.13
CA ALA A 230 -8.64 21.11 5.40
C ALA A 230 -7.73 21.50 4.23
N GLY A 231 -6.41 21.52 4.44
CA GLY A 231 -5.42 21.78 3.38
C GLY A 231 -5.46 20.77 2.24
N LEU A 232 -5.63 19.47 2.55
CA LEU A 232 -5.78 18.44 1.53
C LEU A 232 -7.10 18.59 0.75
N LEU A 233 -8.21 18.87 1.44
CA LEU A 233 -9.51 19.08 0.82
C LEU A 233 -9.54 20.32 -0.08
N THR A 234 -8.96 21.44 0.37
CA THR A 234 -8.84 22.64 -0.46
C THR A 234 -7.94 22.40 -1.67
N GLY A 235 -6.83 21.67 -1.49
CA GLY A 235 -5.97 21.26 -2.60
C GLY A 235 -6.73 20.45 -3.66
N LEU A 236 -7.53 19.46 -3.24
CA LEU A 236 -8.37 18.67 -4.14
C LEU A 236 -9.45 19.53 -4.85
N LEU A 237 -10.09 20.45 -4.13
CA LEU A 237 -11.08 21.37 -4.69
C LEU A 237 -10.45 22.32 -5.71
N LEU A 238 -9.29 22.91 -5.40
CA LEU A 238 -8.55 23.77 -6.32
C LEU A 238 -8.14 23.03 -7.58
N LEU A 239 -7.68 21.79 -7.46
CA LEU A 239 -7.34 20.94 -8.60
C LEU A 239 -8.58 20.67 -9.47
N GLY A 240 -9.73 20.42 -8.84
CA GLY A 240 -11.04 20.32 -9.50
C GLY A 240 -11.45 21.59 -10.25
N LEU A 241 -11.33 22.76 -9.60
CA LEU A 241 -11.64 24.06 -10.21
C LEU A 241 -10.67 24.42 -11.33
N MET A 242 -9.38 24.12 -11.17
CA MET A 242 -8.37 24.38 -12.19
C MET A 242 -8.63 23.54 -13.45
N MET A 243 -9.04 22.28 -13.29
CA MET A 243 -9.50 21.44 -14.41
C MET A 243 -10.77 22.00 -15.07
N HIS A 244 -11.71 22.57 -14.29
CA HIS A 244 -12.91 23.20 -14.81
C HIS A 244 -12.63 24.51 -15.56
N TRP A 245 -11.76 25.36 -15.02
CA TRP A 245 -11.41 26.66 -15.61
C TRP A 245 -10.60 26.51 -16.90
N TRP A 246 -9.61 25.60 -16.90
CA TRP A 246 -8.85 25.24 -18.10
C TRP A 246 -9.76 24.74 -19.24
N ARG A 247 -10.87 24.08 -18.91
CA ARG A 247 -11.87 23.63 -19.86
C ARG A 247 -12.65 24.79 -20.50
N ASN A 248 -13.03 25.79 -19.71
CA ASN A 248 -13.85 26.91 -20.20
C ASN A 248 -13.04 27.96 -20.99
N TRP A 249 -11.71 28.02 -20.81
CA TRP A 249 -10.84 28.93 -21.58
C TRP A 249 -10.66 28.50 -23.06
N LYS A 250 -10.87 27.22 -23.39
CA LYS A 250 -10.61 26.67 -24.74
C LYS A 250 -11.85 26.54 -25.63
N ASN A 251 -13.03 26.89 -25.12
CA ASN A 251 -14.26 27.04 -25.88
C ASN A 251 -14.52 28.52 -26.13
#